data_AF-A0A948AI71-F1
#
_entry.id   AF-A0A948AI71-F1
#
_cell.length_a   1.000
_cell.length_b   1.000
_cell.length_c   1.000
_cell.angle_alpha   90.00
_cell.angle_beta   90.00
_cell.angle_gamma   90.00
#
_symmetry.space_group_name_H-M   'P 1'
#
loop_
_entity.id
_entity.type
_entity.pdbx_description
1 polymer ?
#
loop_
_entity_poly.entity_id
_entity_poly.type
_entity_poly.pdbx_seq_one_letter_code
_entity_poly.pdbx_strand_id
1 'polypeptide(L)'
;MPRVRLSISLLLLFFSLSAQASVDSDFQAAREAYQKGKFERFFKYADKVPESYPLAPYLRFWRLKANTPGNVALLKFIDENPDTPLSDRLRNDLARQYGRAENWPEFHLQYQGMLLSHSRPDQELQCFNLRRRLSEGGKVEAEGVALWRTARDLPSSCDPLFTAL
;
A
#
# COMPACT_ATOMS: atom_id res chain seq x y z
N MET A 1 13.84 48.05 -25.70
CA MET A 1 12.87 46.98 -26.01
C MET A 1 12.90 45.84 -24.96
N PRO A 2 12.31 45.98 -23.75
CA PRO A 2 12.12 44.86 -22.82
C PRO A 2 10.64 44.48 -22.55
N ARG A 3 9.66 45.30 -22.97
CA ARG A 3 8.24 45.14 -22.61
C ARG A 3 7.54 43.93 -23.25
N VAL A 4 7.94 43.51 -24.45
CA VAL A 4 7.29 42.39 -25.17
C VAL A 4 7.68 41.02 -24.60
N ARG A 5 8.90 40.89 -24.04
CA ARG A 5 9.34 39.63 -23.40
C ARG A 5 8.61 39.37 -22.08
N LEU A 6 8.30 40.42 -21.32
CA LEU A 6 7.57 40.32 -20.05
C LEU A 6 6.12 39.83 -20.25
N SER A 7 5.45 40.28 -21.31
CA SER A 7 4.06 39.92 -21.60
C SER A 7 3.89 38.46 -22.05
N ILE A 8 4.85 37.91 -22.80
CA ILE A 8 4.83 36.51 -23.23
C ILE A 8 5.10 35.56 -22.06
N SER A 9 6.03 35.92 -21.17
CA SER A 9 6.29 35.15 -19.94
C SER A 9 5.08 35.12 -19.00
N LEU A 10 4.31 36.21 -18.93
CA LEU A 10 3.12 36.28 -18.07
C LEU A 10 1.98 35.41 -18.61
N LEU A 11 1.76 35.38 -19.93
CA LEU A 11 0.72 34.55 -20.57
C LEU A 11 0.99 33.03 -20.44
N LEU A 12 2.26 32.60 -20.51
CA LEU A 12 2.62 31.20 -20.34
C LEU A 12 2.39 30.72 -18.89
N LEU A 13 2.64 31.57 -17.90
CA LEU A 13 2.36 31.26 -16.49
C LEU A 13 0.85 31.08 -16.21
N PHE A 14 0.00 31.88 -16.85
CA PHE A 14 -1.46 31.76 -16.70
C PHE A 14 -2.03 30.48 -17.33
N PHE A 15 -1.48 30.02 -18.46
CA PHE A 15 -1.99 28.82 -19.15
C PHE A 15 -1.65 27.54 -18.38
N SER A 16 -0.46 27.45 -17.79
CA SER A 16 -0.04 26.31 -16.97
C SER A 16 -0.89 26.14 -15.70
N LEU A 17 -1.38 27.24 -15.12
CA LEU A 17 -2.16 27.20 -13.87
C LEU A 17 -3.58 26.62 -14.07
N SER A 18 -4.24 26.98 -15.16
CA SER A 18 -5.59 26.50 -15.48
C SER A 18 -5.63 25.01 -15.79
N ALA A 19 -4.62 24.48 -16.49
CA ALA A 19 -4.52 23.07 -16.81
C ALA A 19 -4.29 22.21 -15.54
N GLN A 20 -3.48 22.68 -14.60
CA GLN A 20 -3.24 21.98 -13.33
C GLN A 20 -4.52 21.92 -12.48
N ALA A 21 -5.26 23.04 -12.37
CA ALA A 21 -6.51 23.10 -11.62
C ALA A 21 -7.57 22.13 -12.16
N SER A 22 -7.65 21.93 -13.49
CA SER A 22 -8.55 20.93 -14.06
C SER A 22 -8.14 19.50 -13.72
N VAL A 23 -6.84 19.17 -13.76
CA VAL A 23 -6.34 17.83 -13.43
C VAL A 23 -6.55 17.50 -11.95
N ASP A 24 -6.32 18.46 -11.05
CA ASP A 24 -6.60 18.30 -9.62
C ASP A 24 -8.08 17.99 -9.36
N SER A 25 -8.99 18.69 -10.06
CA SER A 25 -10.42 18.45 -9.94
C SER A 25 -10.84 17.05 -10.44
N ASP A 26 -10.27 16.59 -11.56
CA ASP A 26 -10.53 15.24 -12.08
C ASP A 26 -9.98 14.17 -11.13
N PHE A 27 -8.79 14.37 -10.54
CA PHE A 27 -8.26 13.46 -9.53
C PHE A 27 -9.17 13.37 -8.29
N GLN A 28 -9.66 14.50 -7.77
CA GLN A 28 -10.58 14.49 -6.62
C GLN A 28 -11.89 13.77 -6.96
N ALA A 29 -12.45 14.02 -8.14
CA ALA A 29 -13.65 13.35 -8.62
C ALA A 29 -13.44 11.83 -8.76
N ALA A 30 -12.28 11.40 -9.27
CA ALA A 30 -11.90 9.99 -9.33
C ALA A 30 -11.81 9.36 -7.93
N ARG A 31 -11.12 10.03 -6.98
CA ARG A 31 -10.99 9.58 -5.59
C ARG A 31 -12.36 9.38 -4.92
N GLU A 32 -13.23 10.37 -5.04
CA GLU A 32 -14.58 10.29 -4.46
C GLU A 32 -15.41 9.17 -5.08
N ALA A 33 -15.35 9.01 -6.41
CA ALA A 33 -16.06 7.95 -7.10
C ALA A 33 -15.58 6.57 -6.62
N TYR A 34 -14.28 6.37 -6.48
CA TYR A 34 -13.70 5.13 -5.97
C TYR A 34 -14.13 4.85 -4.52
N GLN A 35 -14.04 5.85 -3.63
CA GLN A 35 -14.46 5.72 -2.23
C GLN A 35 -15.96 5.38 -2.08
N LYS A 36 -16.79 5.85 -3.02
CA LYS A 36 -18.24 5.57 -3.07
C LYS A 36 -18.59 4.31 -3.86
N GLY A 37 -17.60 3.52 -4.33
CA GLY A 37 -17.82 2.31 -5.13
C GLY A 37 -18.40 2.55 -6.54
N LYS A 38 -18.34 3.78 -7.05
CA LYS A 38 -18.88 4.16 -8.38
C LYS A 38 -17.81 3.97 -9.46
N PHE A 39 -17.46 2.72 -9.75
CA PHE A 39 -16.28 2.39 -10.56
C PHE A 39 -16.33 2.95 -11.99
N GLU A 40 -17.48 2.93 -12.66
CA GLU A 40 -17.62 3.55 -14.00
C GLU A 40 -17.25 5.05 -13.98
N ARG A 41 -17.72 5.78 -12.95
CA ARG A 41 -17.37 7.20 -12.77
C ARG A 41 -15.90 7.36 -12.43
N PHE A 42 -15.36 6.49 -11.59
CA PHE A 42 -13.94 6.49 -11.26
C PHE A 42 -13.07 6.37 -12.52
N PHE A 43 -13.29 5.37 -13.37
CA PHE A 43 -12.50 5.20 -14.60
C PHE A 43 -12.61 6.44 -15.51
N LYS A 44 -13.83 6.98 -15.71
CA LYS A 44 -14.05 8.17 -16.52
C LYS A 44 -13.25 9.40 -16.07
N TYR A 45 -13.13 9.63 -14.77
CA TYR A 45 -12.33 10.75 -14.25
C TYR A 45 -10.84 10.42 -14.23
N ALA A 46 -10.49 9.19 -13.87
CA ALA A 46 -9.10 8.76 -13.79
C ALA A 46 -8.40 8.76 -15.16
N ASP A 47 -9.11 8.54 -16.26
CA ASP A 47 -8.53 8.56 -17.62
C ASP A 47 -8.17 9.96 -18.13
N LYS A 48 -8.64 11.00 -17.44
CA LYS A 48 -8.31 12.40 -17.75
C LYS A 48 -7.05 12.90 -17.04
N VAL A 49 -6.59 12.16 -16.02
CA VAL A 49 -5.41 12.51 -15.24
C VAL A 49 -4.17 11.94 -15.94
N PRO A 50 -3.20 12.78 -16.33
CA PRO A 50 -2.00 12.30 -17.03
C PRO A 50 -1.09 11.50 -16.09
N GLU A 51 -0.31 10.56 -16.64
CA GLU A 51 0.64 9.75 -15.86
C GLU A 51 1.76 10.60 -15.20
N SER A 52 2.04 11.79 -15.72
CA SER A 52 2.97 12.75 -15.10
C SER A 52 2.41 13.41 -13.83
N TYR A 53 1.13 13.22 -13.51
CA TYR A 53 0.53 13.76 -12.31
C TYR A 53 1.15 13.10 -11.06
N PRO A 54 1.57 13.87 -10.04
CA PRO A 54 2.29 13.32 -8.88
C PRO A 54 1.56 12.19 -8.14
N LEU A 55 0.22 12.19 -8.16
CA LEU A 55 -0.61 11.16 -7.50
C LEU A 55 -1.15 10.10 -8.48
N ALA A 56 -0.67 10.04 -9.72
CA ALA A 56 -1.00 8.97 -10.66
C ALA A 56 -0.83 7.54 -10.08
N PRO A 57 0.18 7.24 -9.22
CA PRO A 57 0.27 5.92 -8.57
C PRO A 57 -0.97 5.51 -7.77
N TYR A 58 -1.70 6.46 -7.17
CA TYR A 58 -2.95 6.16 -6.45
C TYR A 58 -4.05 5.73 -7.41
N LEU A 59 -4.14 6.34 -8.60
CA LEU A 59 -5.10 5.92 -9.61
C LEU A 59 -4.78 4.52 -10.12
N ARG A 60 -3.51 4.19 -10.37
CA ARG A 60 -3.09 2.82 -10.74
C ARG A 60 -3.46 1.81 -9.65
N PHE A 61 -3.20 2.14 -8.39
CA PHE A 61 -3.58 1.30 -7.25
C PHE A 61 -5.09 1.08 -7.15
N TRP A 62 -5.90 2.12 -7.32
CA TRP A 62 -7.36 2.01 -7.28
C TRP A 62 -7.92 1.23 -8.48
N ARG A 63 -7.35 1.41 -9.68
CA ARG A 63 -7.69 0.58 -10.85
C ARG A 63 -7.37 -0.90 -10.60
N LEU A 64 -6.21 -1.19 -10.00
CA LEU A 64 -5.83 -2.54 -9.61
C LEU A 64 -6.85 -3.14 -8.63
N LYS A 65 -7.17 -2.43 -7.55
CA LYS A 65 -8.09 -2.91 -6.50
C LYS A 65 -9.55 -3.03 -6.97
N ALA A 66 -10.00 -2.18 -7.89
CA ALA A 66 -11.37 -2.22 -8.44
C ALA A 66 -11.66 -3.50 -9.25
N ASN A 67 -10.62 -4.20 -9.72
CA ASN A 67 -10.74 -5.39 -10.56
C ASN A 67 -10.48 -6.70 -9.79
N THR A 68 -10.60 -6.70 -8.46
CA THR A 68 -10.39 -7.90 -7.60
C THR A 68 -9.09 -8.65 -7.98
N PRO A 69 -7.93 -8.02 -7.79
CA PRO A 69 -6.67 -8.52 -8.33
C PRO A 69 -6.24 -9.80 -7.61
N GLY A 70 -5.69 -10.76 -8.35
CA GLY A 70 -4.96 -11.89 -7.77
C GLY A 70 -3.60 -11.46 -7.22
N ASN A 71 -3.00 -12.31 -6.40
CA ASN A 71 -1.72 -12.02 -5.72
C ASN A 71 -0.60 -11.63 -6.71
N VAL A 72 -0.53 -12.25 -7.89
CA VAL A 72 0.48 -11.93 -8.92
C VAL A 72 0.41 -10.45 -9.33
N ALA A 73 -0.80 -9.90 -9.51
CA ALA A 73 -0.97 -8.50 -9.88
C ALA A 73 -0.64 -7.55 -8.71
N LEU A 74 -0.89 -7.97 -7.46
CA LEU A 74 -0.50 -7.22 -6.27
C LEU A 74 1.02 -7.17 -6.09
N LEU A 75 1.70 -8.30 -6.26
CA LEU A 75 3.16 -8.39 -6.21
C LEU A 75 3.81 -7.54 -7.30
N LYS A 76 3.29 -7.62 -8.53
CA LYS A 76 3.74 -6.74 -9.62
C LYS A 76 3.63 -5.26 -9.27
N PHE A 77 2.52 -4.83 -8.68
CA PHE A 77 2.37 -3.44 -8.25
C PHE A 77 3.40 -3.05 -7.18
N ILE A 78 3.66 -3.95 -6.22
CA ILE A 78 4.68 -3.74 -5.19
C ILE A 78 6.06 -3.55 -5.83
N ASP A 79 6.43 -4.42 -6.77
CA ASP A 79 7.75 -4.36 -7.44
C ASP A 79 7.92 -3.09 -8.28
N GLU A 80 6.84 -2.60 -8.89
CA GLU A 80 6.84 -1.36 -9.67
C GLU A 80 6.83 -0.09 -8.79
N ASN A 81 6.44 -0.20 -7.52
CA ASN A 81 6.27 0.94 -6.61
C ASN A 81 6.82 0.64 -5.19
N PRO A 82 8.06 0.13 -5.02
CA PRO A 82 8.51 -0.53 -3.80
C PRO A 82 8.51 0.38 -2.57
N ASP A 83 8.86 1.66 -2.75
CA ASP A 83 9.02 2.64 -1.66
C ASP A 83 7.78 3.54 -1.49
N THR A 84 6.59 2.94 -1.59
CA THR A 84 5.33 3.68 -1.45
C THR A 84 4.46 3.16 -0.31
N PRO A 85 3.71 4.03 0.39
CA PRO A 85 2.72 3.60 1.39
C PRO A 85 1.66 2.63 0.83
N LEU A 86 1.42 2.68 -0.48
CA LEU A 86 0.50 1.77 -1.17
C LEU A 86 1.06 0.36 -1.22
N SER A 87 2.35 0.21 -1.55
CA SER A 87 3.04 -1.08 -1.52
C SER A 87 3.19 -1.61 -0.11
N ASP A 88 3.47 -0.76 0.88
CA ASP A 88 3.49 -1.15 2.30
C ASP A 88 2.15 -1.73 2.74
N ARG A 89 1.05 -1.12 2.31
CA ARG A 89 -0.29 -1.64 2.56
C ARG A 89 -0.49 -3.02 1.93
N LEU A 90 -0.08 -3.21 0.68
CA LEU A 90 -0.21 -4.51 0.01
C LEU A 90 0.66 -5.59 0.64
N ARG A 91 1.89 -5.27 1.05
CA ARG A 91 2.77 -6.20 1.78
C ARG A 91 2.12 -6.65 3.08
N ASN A 92 1.53 -5.72 3.83
CA ASN A 92 0.77 -6.03 5.04
C ASN A 92 -0.43 -6.97 4.77
N ASP A 93 -1.23 -6.68 3.74
CA ASP A 93 -2.40 -7.48 3.36
C ASP A 93 -1.98 -8.90 2.93
N LEU A 94 -0.98 -9.00 2.05
CA LEU A 94 -0.43 -10.27 1.57
C LEU A 94 0.23 -11.06 2.70
N ALA A 95 1.01 -10.42 3.57
CA ALA A 95 1.63 -11.09 4.71
C ALA A 95 0.56 -11.71 5.63
N ARG A 96 -0.53 -11.01 5.95
CA ARG A 96 -1.62 -11.61 6.74
C ARG A 96 -2.30 -12.76 6.00
N GLN A 97 -2.49 -12.64 4.69
CA GLN A 97 -3.05 -13.73 3.87
C GLN A 97 -2.15 -14.97 3.92
N TYR A 98 -0.86 -14.82 3.68
CA TYR A 98 0.10 -15.92 3.71
C TYR A 98 0.32 -16.49 5.11
N GLY A 99 0.35 -15.65 6.13
CA GLY A 99 0.47 -16.07 7.53
C GLY A 99 -0.72 -16.90 7.99
N ARG A 100 -1.95 -16.51 7.63
CA ARG A 100 -3.15 -17.32 7.90
C ARG A 100 -3.15 -18.65 7.17
N ALA A 101 -2.58 -18.70 5.97
CA ALA A 101 -2.43 -19.92 5.19
C ALA A 101 -1.20 -20.75 5.59
N GLU A 102 -0.42 -20.31 6.58
CA GLU A 102 0.87 -20.90 6.98
C GLU A 102 1.86 -21.07 5.81
N ASN A 103 1.71 -20.25 4.76
CA ASN A 103 2.66 -20.19 3.66
C ASN A 103 3.87 -19.36 4.10
N TRP A 104 4.74 -19.99 4.88
CA TRP A 104 5.92 -19.38 5.49
C TRP A 104 6.92 -18.77 4.52
N PRO A 105 7.23 -19.38 3.35
CA PRO A 105 8.10 -18.76 2.36
C PRO A 105 7.56 -17.42 1.85
N GLU A 106 6.30 -17.39 1.41
CA GLU A 106 5.68 -16.17 0.87
C GLU A 106 5.45 -15.12 1.94
N PHE A 107 5.05 -15.54 3.15
CA PHE A 107 4.97 -14.66 4.30
C PHE A 107 6.30 -13.97 4.58
N HIS A 108 7.40 -14.72 4.59
CA HIS A 108 8.73 -14.20 4.90
C HIS A 108 9.17 -13.12 3.91
N LEU A 109 8.93 -13.33 2.61
CA LEU A 109 9.24 -12.33 1.57
C LEU A 109 8.53 -11.00 1.83
N GLN A 110 7.24 -11.05 2.18
CA GLN A 110 6.48 -9.82 2.47
C GLN A 110 6.93 -9.18 3.78
N TYR A 111 7.20 -10.00 4.81
CA TYR A 111 7.68 -9.53 6.10
C TYR A 111 9.03 -8.82 6.01
N GLN A 112 9.99 -9.40 5.28
CA GLN A 112 11.29 -8.76 5.02
C GLN A 112 11.13 -7.46 4.22
N GLY A 113 10.28 -7.47 3.20
CA GLY A 113 9.97 -6.27 2.42
C GLY A 113 9.45 -5.11 3.28
N MET A 114 8.68 -5.41 4.34
CA MET A 114 8.22 -4.39 5.28
C MET A 114 9.33 -3.87 6.19
N LEU A 115 10.25 -4.73 6.64
CA LEU A 115 11.39 -4.31 7.46
C LEU A 115 12.38 -3.41 6.72
N LEU A 116 12.45 -3.56 5.39
CA LEU A 116 13.29 -2.75 4.52
C LEU A 116 12.63 -1.42 4.12
N SER A 117 11.31 -1.30 4.29
CA SER A 117 10.57 -0.09 3.96
C SER A 117 10.30 0.79 5.19
N HIS A 118 9.46 1.80 5.04
CA HIS A 118 9.04 2.67 6.16
C HIS A 118 7.91 2.04 7.01
N SER A 119 7.47 0.83 6.67
CA SER A 119 6.44 0.08 7.39
C SER A 119 7.01 -0.61 8.63
N ARG A 120 6.18 -0.81 9.66
CA ARG A 120 6.54 -1.65 10.80
C ARG A 120 5.49 -2.75 10.95
N PRO A 121 5.91 -4.02 11.13
CA PRO A 121 4.97 -5.10 11.35
C PRO A 121 4.24 -4.88 12.67
N ASP A 122 2.90 -4.97 12.62
CA ASP A 122 2.07 -4.95 13.83
C ASP A 122 2.23 -6.25 14.64
N GLN A 123 1.54 -6.31 15.78
CA GLN A 123 1.64 -7.46 16.68
C GLN A 123 1.16 -8.76 16.02
N GLU A 124 0.17 -8.72 15.12
CA GLU A 124 -0.31 -9.90 14.41
C GLU A 124 0.78 -10.46 13.49
N LEU A 125 1.40 -9.59 12.70
CA LEU A 125 2.51 -9.96 11.81
C LEU A 125 3.73 -10.43 12.59
N GLN A 126 3.99 -9.86 13.77
CA GLN A 126 5.02 -10.37 14.68
C GLN A 126 4.69 -11.78 15.17
N CYS A 127 3.43 -12.06 15.55
CA CYS A 127 2.99 -13.42 15.91
C CYS A 127 3.25 -14.42 14.78
N PHE A 128 2.86 -14.07 13.55
CA PHE A 128 3.10 -14.93 12.39
C PHE A 128 4.61 -15.18 12.15
N ASN A 129 5.45 -14.16 12.31
CA ASN A 129 6.89 -14.34 12.18
C ASN A 129 7.49 -15.24 13.27
N LEU A 130 6.98 -15.19 14.50
CA LEU A 130 7.40 -16.11 15.57
C LEU A 130 6.91 -17.53 15.31
N ARG A 131 5.67 -17.72 14.83
CA ARG A 131 5.14 -19.03 14.41
C ARG A 131 5.98 -19.64 13.29
N ARG A 132 6.33 -18.85 12.28
CA ARG A 132 7.25 -19.23 11.21
C ARG A 132 8.58 -19.75 11.79
N ARG A 133 9.24 -18.96 12.65
CA ARG A 133 10.51 -19.34 13.28
C ARG A 133 10.39 -20.62 14.10
N LEU A 134 9.29 -20.80 14.81
CA LEU A 134 9.01 -22.02 15.58
C LEU A 134 8.89 -23.24 14.67
N SER A 135 8.23 -23.11 13.52
CA SER A 135 8.13 -24.21 12.53
C SER A 135 9.48 -24.64 11.95
N GLU A 136 10.48 -23.77 12.02
CA GLU A 136 11.87 -24.02 11.62
C GLU A 136 12.75 -24.51 12.79
N GLY A 137 12.16 -24.79 13.96
CA GLY A 137 12.89 -25.22 15.17
C GLY A 137 13.59 -24.10 15.93
N GLY A 138 13.25 -22.83 15.63
CA GLY A 138 13.80 -21.67 16.32
C GLY A 138 13.25 -21.51 17.73
N LYS A 139 14.11 -21.07 18.65
CA LYS A 139 13.72 -20.62 20.00
C LYS A 139 13.10 -19.23 19.92
N VAL A 140 11.87 -19.09 20.39
CA VAL A 140 11.04 -17.87 20.29
C VAL A 140 10.36 -17.50 21.61
N GLU A 141 10.63 -18.23 22.68
CA GLU A 141 9.89 -18.18 23.94
C GLU A 141 9.98 -16.82 24.61
N ALA A 142 11.16 -16.23 24.67
CA ALA A 142 11.35 -14.90 25.24
C ALA A 142 10.56 -13.82 24.49
N GLU A 143 10.56 -13.89 23.16
CA GLU A 143 9.85 -12.93 22.29
C GLU A 143 8.34 -13.15 22.33
N GLY A 144 7.90 -14.41 22.35
CA GLY A 144 6.51 -14.80 22.47
C GLY A 144 5.91 -14.38 23.82
N VAL A 145 6.63 -14.59 24.92
CA VAL A 145 6.24 -14.10 26.26
C VAL A 145 6.18 -12.57 26.30
N ALA A 146 7.13 -11.88 25.66
CA ALA A 146 7.08 -10.42 25.56
C ALA A 146 5.84 -9.93 24.80
N LEU A 147 5.43 -10.65 23.74
CA LEU A 147 4.23 -10.34 22.97
C LEU A 147 2.94 -10.64 23.74
N TRP A 148 2.90 -11.73 24.50
CA TRP A 148 1.77 -12.10 25.38
C TRP A 148 1.55 -11.07 26.49
N ARG A 149 2.61 -10.48 27.04
CA ARG A 149 2.55 -9.53 28.17
C ARG A 149 2.09 -8.12 27.78
N THR A 150 1.36 -7.97 26.67
CA THR A 150 0.84 -6.67 26.25
C THR A 150 -0.58 -6.49 26.76
N ALA A 151 -0.95 -5.27 27.15
CA ALA A 151 -2.27 -5.00 27.73
C ALA A 151 -3.42 -4.99 26.69
N ARG A 152 -3.11 -5.26 25.41
CA ARG A 152 -4.09 -5.28 24.31
C ARG A 152 -4.45 -6.72 24.00
N ASP A 153 -5.73 -6.94 23.70
CA ASP A 153 -6.16 -8.20 23.11
C ASP A 153 -5.48 -8.39 21.76
N LEU A 154 -4.83 -9.55 21.60
CA LEU A 154 -4.20 -9.93 20.36
C LEU A 154 -5.18 -10.69 19.46
N PRO A 155 -5.01 -10.62 18.14
CA PRO A 155 -5.83 -11.42 17.23
C PRO A 155 -5.66 -12.91 17.51
N SER A 156 -6.73 -13.71 17.31
CA SER A 156 -6.70 -15.17 17.49
C SER A 156 -5.70 -15.90 16.60
N SER A 157 -5.19 -15.24 15.55
CA SER A 157 -4.06 -15.74 14.76
C SER A 157 -2.75 -15.85 15.56
N CYS A 158 -2.68 -15.27 16.75
CA CYS A 158 -1.58 -15.45 17.69
C CYS A 158 -1.74 -16.68 18.61
N ASP A 159 -2.94 -17.22 18.78
CA ASP A 159 -3.20 -18.34 19.71
C ASP A 159 -2.32 -19.57 19.47
N PRO A 160 -2.03 -19.97 18.21
CA PRO A 160 -1.13 -21.10 17.95
C PRO A 160 0.30 -20.87 18.44
N LEU A 161 0.77 -19.61 18.44
CA LEU A 161 2.07 -19.29 19.03
C LEU A 161 2.03 -19.58 20.53
N PHE A 162 1.05 -19.02 21.23
CA PHE A 162 0.97 -19.09 22.69
C PHE A 162 0.67 -20.48 23.22
N THR A 163 -0.03 -21.30 22.43
CA THR A 163 -0.27 -22.71 22.76
C THR A 163 1.02 -23.54 22.70
N ALA A 164 2.01 -23.10 21.91
CA ALA A 164 3.26 -23.80 21.71
C ALA A 164 4.43 -23.28 22.57
N LEU A 165 4.20 -22.24 23.39
CA LEU A 165 5.14 -21.71 24.39
C LEU A 165 4.96 -22.41 25.74
#